data_AF-A0A958K4T7-F1
#
_entry.id   AF-A0A958K4T7-F1
#
_cell.length_a   1.000
_cell.length_b   1.000
_cell.length_c   1.000
_cell.angle_alpha   90.00
_cell.angle_beta   90.00
_cell.angle_gamma   90.00
#
_symmetry.space_group_name_H-M   'P 1'
#
loop_
_entity.id
_entity.type
_entity.pdbx_description
1 polymer ?
#
loop_
_entity_poly.entity_id
_entity_poly.type
_entity_poly.pdbx_seq_one_letter_code
_entity_poly.pdbx_strand_id
1 'polypeptide(L)'
;MLKSAKSNAIVHLAMVMWNYAKGYRRTVVVYVLLAIGAVCADLCLPLVIGKLMNAVQSLRGEALMTQAFWLCLAYVGIGFVFEVLHRPSRILEVGVAFRVKKAMQSDLFRKVTKLPMRWQRDNHSGDIIDQVARATESMKYATESGFEVIHVITRVIGSIIALVYLMWAAGFAVIVSGSAAVAVILLIDKYLVAQYEVLNKRFNKIAASIQDYLTNVGTVISLRLEERVSNEVDQRTDRLHKEVVRNAMTNEFKWFSASRFVQLTQISVLYGYLYVMEGADTAIEFGTVFTLWRYLTLVGESFYHFTWKYGELVMLNTRVRAVEHIDESYQKLVTDEPDLLLPQGWETLEIRNLSF
;
A
#
# COMPACT_ATOMS: atom_id res chain seq x y z
N MET A 1 -13.10 20.23 -7.13
CA MET A 1 -12.09 19.30 -6.61
C MET A 1 -11.62 18.37 -7.72
N LEU A 2 -10.42 17.78 -7.60
CA LEU A 2 -9.60 17.18 -8.67
C LEU A 2 -10.32 16.12 -9.53
N LYS A 3 -10.35 16.32 -10.86
CA LYS A 3 -10.59 15.28 -11.87
C LYS A 3 -9.53 14.17 -11.72
N SER A 4 -9.78 13.19 -10.85
CA SER A 4 -8.81 12.19 -10.42
C SER A 4 -9.11 10.79 -10.97
N ALA A 5 -9.89 10.63 -12.04
CA ALA A 5 -10.09 9.30 -12.63
C ALA A 5 -8.79 8.63 -13.16
N LYS A 6 -7.65 9.35 -13.18
CA LYS A 6 -6.34 8.87 -13.65
C LYS A 6 -5.17 8.99 -12.64
N SER A 7 -5.42 9.35 -11.38
CA SER A 7 -4.33 9.43 -10.38
C SER A 7 -3.94 8.04 -9.87
N ASN A 8 -2.63 7.78 -9.80
CA ASN A 8 -2.05 6.62 -9.10
C ASN A 8 -2.69 6.47 -7.70
N ALA A 9 -3.00 5.23 -7.30
CA ALA A 9 -3.68 4.90 -6.04
C ALA A 9 -2.96 5.49 -4.81
N ILE A 10 -1.63 5.41 -4.76
CA ILE A 10 -0.82 5.93 -3.64
C ILE A 10 -0.99 7.45 -3.55
N VAL A 11 -0.86 8.15 -4.68
CA VAL A 11 -0.97 9.60 -4.75
C VAL A 11 -2.38 10.04 -4.37
N HIS A 12 -3.40 9.31 -4.83
CA HIS A 12 -4.79 9.60 -4.50
C HIS A 12 -5.06 9.47 -3.00
N LEU A 13 -4.67 8.35 -2.39
CA LEU A 13 -4.81 8.12 -0.96
C LEU A 13 -4.05 9.16 -0.15
N ALA A 14 -2.83 9.52 -0.55
CA ALA A 14 -2.04 10.56 0.12
C ALA A 14 -2.72 11.93 0.06
N MET A 15 -3.32 12.30 -1.09
CA MET A 15 -4.06 13.55 -1.24
C MET A 15 -5.32 13.57 -0.36
N VAL A 16 -6.10 12.49 -0.35
CA VAL A 16 -7.30 12.37 0.50
C VAL A 16 -6.92 12.44 1.98
N MET A 17 -5.89 11.69 2.39
CA MET A 17 -5.33 11.74 3.74
C MET A 17 -4.94 13.17 4.13
N TRP A 18 -4.19 13.86 3.28
CA TRP A 18 -3.71 15.22 3.55
C TRP A 18 -4.84 16.25 3.68
N ASN A 19 -5.93 16.06 2.92
CA ASN A 19 -7.12 16.90 3.00
C ASN A 19 -7.86 16.69 4.33
N TYR A 20 -8.09 15.44 4.73
CA TYR A 20 -8.78 15.13 5.99
C TYR A 20 -7.89 15.25 7.24
N ALA A 21 -6.57 15.29 7.09
CA ALA A 21 -5.63 15.58 8.17
C ALA A 21 -5.56 17.09 8.54
N LYS A 22 -6.49 17.93 8.06
CA LYS A 22 -6.56 19.35 8.41
C LYS A 22 -6.58 19.52 9.95
N GLY A 23 -5.68 20.33 10.48
CA GLY A 23 -5.44 20.46 11.93
C GLY A 23 -4.32 19.56 12.49
N TYR A 24 -3.95 18.48 11.78
CA TYR A 24 -2.91 17.52 12.19
C TYR A 24 -1.76 17.36 11.17
N ARG A 25 -1.73 18.18 10.11
CA ARG A 25 -0.68 18.15 9.08
C ARG A 25 0.74 18.29 9.64
N ARG A 26 0.92 19.07 10.71
CA ARG A 26 2.23 19.15 11.39
C ARG A 26 2.63 17.80 11.99
N THR A 27 1.70 17.11 12.65
CA THR A 27 1.91 15.76 13.16
C THR A 27 2.23 14.78 12.03
N VAL A 28 1.60 14.93 10.86
CA VAL A 28 1.95 14.16 9.66
C VAL A 28 3.41 14.30 9.30
N VAL A 29 3.88 15.54 9.14
CA VAL A 29 5.28 15.82 8.80
C VAL A 29 6.22 15.27 9.87
N VAL A 30 5.89 15.45 11.16
CA VAL A 30 6.73 14.95 12.27
C VAL A 30 6.87 13.44 12.23
N TYR A 31 5.78 12.68 12.12
CA TYR A 31 5.90 11.21 12.09
C TYR A 31 6.64 10.74 10.83
N VAL A 32 6.43 11.39 9.68
CA VAL A 32 7.16 11.05 8.44
C VAL A 32 8.67 11.26 8.62
N LEU A 33 9.09 12.37 9.22
CA LEU A 33 10.51 12.64 9.47
C LEU A 33 11.12 11.64 10.47
N LEU A 34 10.38 11.30 11.53
CA LEU A 34 10.81 10.28 12.50
C LEU A 34 10.92 8.89 11.84
N ALA A 35 9.96 8.53 10.99
CA ALA A 35 9.99 7.28 10.22
C ALA A 35 11.20 7.20 9.30
N ILE A 36 11.48 8.26 8.53
CA ILE A 36 12.66 8.34 7.65
C ILE A 36 13.94 8.21 8.49
N GLY A 37 14.04 8.97 9.58
CA GLY A 37 15.19 8.91 10.48
C GLY A 37 15.42 7.52 11.07
N ALA A 38 14.36 6.83 11.47
CA ALA A 38 14.45 5.45 11.95
C ALA A 38 15.03 4.52 10.86
N VAL A 39 14.48 4.55 9.65
CA VAL A 39 14.96 3.71 8.53
C VAL A 39 16.41 4.03 8.18
N CYS A 40 16.81 5.31 8.21
CA CYS A 40 18.19 5.72 8.01
C CYS A 40 19.13 5.17 9.10
N ALA A 41 18.70 5.11 10.37
CA ALA A 41 19.46 4.48 11.43
C ALA A 41 19.62 2.98 11.17
N ASP A 42 18.55 2.26 10.84
CA ASP A 42 18.59 0.82 10.51
C ASP A 42 19.53 0.51 9.34
N LEU A 43 19.54 1.37 8.32
CA LEU A 43 20.44 1.26 7.17
C LEU A 43 21.93 1.38 7.52
N CYS A 44 22.29 1.90 8.70
CA CYS A 44 23.68 1.95 9.16
C CYS A 44 24.16 0.62 9.77
N LEU A 45 23.26 -0.28 10.20
CA LEU A 45 23.62 -1.54 10.86
C LEU A 45 24.51 -2.45 9.99
N PRO A 46 24.24 -2.64 8.67
CA PRO A 46 25.12 -3.44 7.81
C PRO A 46 26.56 -2.93 7.77
N LEU A 47 26.77 -1.60 7.80
CA LEU A 47 28.12 -1.01 7.81
C LEU A 47 28.88 -1.32 9.10
N VAL A 48 28.17 -1.30 10.23
CA VAL A 48 28.78 -1.64 11.53
C VAL A 48 29.18 -3.11 11.57
N ILE A 49 28.31 -3.99 11.10
CA ILE A 49 28.62 -5.43 11.01
C ILE A 49 29.78 -5.67 10.03
N GLY A 50 29.79 -5.01 8.87
CA GLY A 50 30.89 -5.08 7.92
C GLY A 50 32.22 -4.67 8.56
N LYS A 51 32.26 -3.53 9.26
CA LYS A 51 33.46 -3.09 10.00
C LYS A 51 33.88 -4.08 11.08
N LEU A 52 32.93 -4.71 11.76
CA LEU A 52 33.23 -5.73 12.79
C LEU A 52 33.88 -6.96 12.16
N MET A 53 33.37 -7.40 11.00
CA MET A 53 33.95 -8.51 10.25
C MET A 53 35.38 -8.20 9.78
N ASN A 54 35.62 -6.98 9.31
CA ASN A 54 36.97 -6.52 8.94
C ASN A 54 37.93 -6.48 10.14
N ALA A 55 37.45 -6.04 11.31
CA ALA A 55 38.24 -6.06 12.54
C ALA A 55 38.60 -7.49 12.95
N VAL A 56 37.66 -8.42 12.90
CA VAL A 56 37.90 -9.85 13.18
C VAL A 56 38.90 -10.45 12.19
N GLN A 57 38.84 -10.06 10.91
CA GLN A 57 39.78 -10.54 9.90
C GLN A 57 41.21 -10.07 10.18
N SER A 58 41.39 -8.78 10.46
CA SER A 58 42.70 -8.10 10.47
C SER A 58 43.37 -7.95 11.85
N LEU A 59 42.61 -7.92 12.95
CA LEU A 59 43.13 -7.64 14.29
C LEU A 59 43.13 -8.87 15.19
N ARG A 60 43.98 -8.87 16.22
CA ARG A 60 44.07 -9.92 17.25
C ARG A 60 44.25 -9.31 18.64
N GLY A 61 43.99 -10.09 19.69
CA GLY A 61 44.23 -9.70 21.08
C GLY A 61 43.42 -8.48 21.55
N GLU A 62 44.03 -7.63 22.36
CA GLU A 62 43.40 -6.46 22.98
C GLU A 62 42.88 -5.44 21.95
N ALA A 63 43.61 -5.23 20.85
CA ALA A 63 43.20 -4.31 19.78
C ALA A 63 41.87 -4.76 19.15
N LEU A 64 41.71 -6.06 18.89
CA LEU A 64 40.45 -6.63 18.42
C LEU A 64 39.33 -6.43 19.44
N MET A 65 39.56 -6.79 20.70
CA MET A 65 38.53 -6.68 21.74
C MET A 65 38.05 -5.24 21.93
N THR A 66 38.98 -4.28 21.88
CA THR A 66 38.66 -2.85 22.01
C THR A 66 37.82 -2.35 20.84
N GLN A 67 38.22 -2.63 19.59
CA GLN A 67 37.45 -2.20 18.43
C GLN A 67 36.09 -2.92 18.34
N ALA A 68 36.05 -4.22 18.65
CA ALA A 68 34.82 -4.99 18.69
C ALA A 68 33.84 -4.43 19.73
N PHE A 69 34.33 -4.05 20.93
CA PHE A 69 33.49 -3.43 21.96
C PHE A 69 32.81 -2.16 21.44
N TRP A 70 33.55 -1.24 20.83
CA TRP A 70 32.98 0.00 20.30
C TRP A 70 32.01 -0.23 19.15
N LEU A 71 32.27 -1.21 18.28
CA LEU A 71 31.36 -1.57 17.18
C LEU A 71 30.08 -2.25 17.69
N CYS A 72 30.18 -3.12 18.69
CA CYS A 72 29.01 -3.72 19.35
C CYS A 72 28.19 -2.64 20.08
N LEU A 73 28.86 -1.70 20.76
CA LEU A 73 28.18 -0.56 21.40
C LEU A 73 27.49 0.33 20.35
N ALA A 74 28.14 0.59 19.22
CA ALA A 74 27.54 1.33 18.11
C ALA A 74 26.33 0.59 17.52
N TYR A 75 26.40 -0.74 17.36
CA TYR A 75 25.29 -1.56 16.89
C TYR A 75 24.07 -1.43 17.81
N VAL A 76 24.27 -1.60 19.12
CA VAL A 76 23.20 -1.43 20.12
C VAL A 76 22.69 0.02 20.13
N GLY A 77 23.58 1.00 20.06
CA GLY A 77 23.22 2.42 20.04
C GLY A 77 22.36 2.79 18.82
N ILE A 78 22.71 2.31 17.63
CA ILE A 78 21.93 2.52 16.40
C ILE A 78 20.56 1.84 16.51
N GLY A 79 20.50 0.61 17.00
CA GLY A 79 19.23 -0.08 17.25
C GLY A 79 18.34 0.68 18.23
N PHE A 80 18.93 1.25 19.29
CA PHE A 80 18.21 2.10 20.23
C PHE A 80 17.69 3.40 19.59
N VAL A 81 18.50 4.05 18.74
CA VAL A 81 18.07 5.22 17.97
C VAL A 81 16.90 4.87 17.04
N PHE A 82 16.96 3.72 16.36
CA PHE A 82 15.83 3.22 15.57
C PHE A 82 14.56 3.14 16.43
N GLU A 83 14.62 2.48 17.59
CA GLU A 83 13.45 2.29 18.46
C GLU A 83 12.89 3.64 18.97
N VAL A 84 13.76 4.58 19.37
CA VAL A 84 13.37 5.91 19.85
C VAL A 84 12.71 6.76 18.77
N LEU A 85 13.08 6.59 17.50
CA LEU A 85 12.45 7.29 16.39
C LEU A 85 11.20 6.56 15.89
N HIS A 86 11.25 5.24 15.78
CA HIS A 86 10.20 4.40 15.22
C HIS A 86 8.96 4.37 16.12
N ARG A 87 9.10 4.13 17.44
CA ARG A 87 7.94 3.98 18.33
C ARG A 87 7.08 5.25 18.39
N PRO A 88 7.63 6.46 18.61
CA PRO A 88 6.83 7.68 18.58
C PRO A 88 6.24 7.95 17.20
N SER A 89 7.00 7.71 16.12
CA SER A 89 6.46 7.79 14.76
C SER A 89 5.19 6.96 14.61
N ARG A 90 5.21 5.70 15.07
CA ARG A 90 4.07 4.79 14.95
C ARG A 90 2.86 5.25 15.77
N ILE A 91 3.07 5.75 16.98
CA ILE A 91 2.00 6.28 17.83
C ILE A 91 1.34 7.50 17.18
N LEU A 92 2.15 8.42 16.66
CA LEU A 92 1.65 9.63 15.97
C LEU A 92 0.89 9.27 14.70
N GLU A 93 1.38 8.32 13.90
CA GLU A 93 0.74 7.83 12.68
C GLU A 93 -0.65 7.25 12.96
N VAL A 94 -0.77 6.32 13.92
CA VAL A 94 -2.07 5.72 14.31
C VAL A 94 -3.02 6.80 14.82
N GLY A 95 -2.51 7.75 15.62
CA GLY A 95 -3.29 8.91 16.07
C GLY A 95 -3.81 9.77 14.91
N VAL A 96 -2.99 10.03 13.89
CA VAL A 96 -3.41 10.74 12.67
C VAL A 96 -4.44 9.93 11.90
N ALA A 97 -4.24 8.63 11.71
CA ALA A 97 -5.15 7.78 10.97
C ALA A 97 -6.56 7.75 11.59
N PHE A 98 -6.65 7.66 12.92
CA PHE A 98 -7.92 7.78 13.63
C PHE A 98 -8.60 9.12 13.36
N ARG A 99 -7.86 10.23 13.41
CA ARG A 99 -8.41 11.57 13.19
C ARG A 99 -8.84 11.79 11.74
N VAL A 100 -8.08 11.26 10.77
CA VAL A 100 -8.43 11.26 9.34
C VAL A 100 -9.73 10.46 9.12
N LYS A 101 -9.84 9.26 9.69
CA LYS A 101 -11.08 8.47 9.65
C LYS A 101 -12.26 9.25 10.20
N LYS A 102 -12.13 9.80 11.41
CA LYS A 102 -13.18 10.59 12.08
C LYS A 102 -13.60 11.78 11.21
N ALA A 103 -12.63 12.54 10.69
CA ALA A 103 -12.90 13.72 9.86
C ALA A 103 -13.64 13.34 8.57
N MET A 104 -13.20 12.30 7.87
CA MET A 104 -13.85 11.79 6.66
C MET A 104 -15.26 11.28 6.95
N GLN A 105 -15.44 10.52 8.03
CA GLN A 105 -16.74 10.00 8.43
C GLN A 105 -17.74 11.11 8.77
N SER A 106 -17.31 12.13 9.55
CA SER A 106 -18.16 13.28 9.87
C SER A 106 -18.48 14.13 8.64
N ASP A 107 -17.54 14.29 7.71
CA ASP A 107 -17.75 15.04 6.46
C ASP A 107 -18.76 14.35 5.55
N LEU A 108 -18.58 13.05 5.31
CA LEU A 108 -19.50 12.25 4.50
C LEU A 108 -20.88 12.21 5.12
N PHE A 109 -20.99 12.00 6.44
CA PHE A 109 -22.27 12.03 7.13
C PHE A 109 -22.98 13.38 6.93
N ARG A 110 -22.29 14.50 7.16
CA ARG A 110 -22.84 15.85 6.95
C ARG A 110 -23.35 16.04 5.53
N LYS A 111 -22.58 15.59 4.52
CA LYS A 111 -22.98 15.69 3.11
C LYS A 111 -24.21 14.85 2.81
N VAL A 112 -24.21 13.58 3.23
CA VAL A 112 -25.35 12.68 3.04
C VAL A 112 -26.62 13.26 3.68
N THR A 113 -26.55 13.81 4.89
CA THR A 113 -27.73 14.38 5.57
C THR A 113 -28.29 15.66 4.94
N LYS A 114 -27.52 16.34 4.09
CA LYS A 114 -27.95 17.55 3.38
C LYS A 114 -28.44 17.27 1.96
N LEU A 115 -28.28 16.05 1.45
CA LEU A 115 -28.71 15.70 0.10
C LEU A 115 -30.25 15.62 0.01
N PRO A 116 -30.87 16.12 -1.08
CA PRO A 116 -32.32 16.16 -1.22
C PRO A 116 -33.00 14.78 -1.14
N MET A 117 -34.27 14.74 -0.72
CA MET A 117 -35.06 13.51 -0.60
C MET A 117 -35.11 12.67 -1.88
N ARG A 118 -35.08 13.31 -3.06
CA ARG A 118 -35.00 12.59 -4.34
C ARG A 118 -33.72 11.74 -4.42
N TRP A 119 -32.57 12.31 -4.05
CA TRP A 119 -31.31 11.58 -4.03
C TRP A 119 -31.35 10.43 -3.01
N GLN A 120 -31.95 10.64 -1.84
CA GLN A 120 -32.11 9.59 -0.82
C GLN A 120 -33.00 8.43 -1.30
N ARG A 121 -34.02 8.72 -2.12
CA ARG A 121 -34.87 7.68 -2.71
C ARG A 121 -34.16 6.91 -3.83
N ASP A 122 -33.34 7.61 -4.61
CA ASP A 122 -32.61 7.05 -5.74
C ASP A 122 -31.35 6.27 -5.30
N ASN A 123 -30.92 6.39 -4.04
CA ASN A 123 -29.76 5.71 -3.46
C ASN A 123 -30.13 4.93 -2.20
N HIS A 124 -30.04 3.60 -2.23
CA HIS A 124 -30.45 2.75 -1.11
C HIS A 124 -29.64 3.04 0.16
N SER A 125 -30.30 3.30 1.29
CA SER A 125 -29.64 3.73 2.53
C SER A 125 -28.63 2.70 3.05
N GLY A 126 -28.92 1.41 2.90
CA GLY A 126 -27.98 0.33 3.26
C GLY A 126 -26.67 0.39 2.47
N ASP A 127 -26.75 0.68 1.17
CA ASP A 127 -25.58 0.77 0.30
C ASP A 127 -24.71 1.98 0.65
N ILE A 128 -25.32 3.13 0.96
CA ILE A 128 -24.59 4.33 1.36
C ILE A 128 -23.91 4.13 2.72
N ILE A 129 -24.61 3.58 3.71
CA ILE A 129 -24.05 3.30 5.05
C ILE A 129 -22.80 2.42 4.92
N ASP A 130 -22.93 1.33 4.16
CA ASP A 130 -21.84 0.39 3.95
C ASP A 130 -20.66 1.02 3.18
N GLN A 131 -20.92 1.77 2.10
CA GLN A 131 -19.87 2.42 1.33
C GLN A 131 -19.09 3.43 2.18
N VAL A 132 -19.78 4.24 2.99
CA VAL A 132 -19.15 5.19 3.92
C VAL A 132 -18.30 4.45 4.96
N ALA A 133 -18.82 3.37 5.54
CA ALA A 133 -18.09 2.56 6.51
C ALA A 133 -16.82 1.93 5.89
N ARG A 134 -16.96 1.30 4.72
CA ARG A 134 -15.83 0.69 3.99
C ARG A 134 -14.79 1.72 3.56
N ALA A 135 -15.20 2.87 3.07
CA ALA A 135 -14.30 3.93 2.61
C ALA A 135 -13.51 4.54 3.77
N THR A 136 -14.18 4.90 4.86
CA THR A 136 -13.54 5.52 6.04
C THR A 136 -12.58 4.56 6.74
N GLU A 137 -12.95 3.29 6.87
CA GLU A 137 -12.04 2.27 7.42
C GLU A 137 -10.86 2.01 6.48
N SER A 138 -11.08 1.96 5.16
CA SER A 138 -9.99 1.80 4.20
C SER A 138 -9.02 2.98 4.21
N MET A 139 -9.53 4.20 4.39
CA MET A 139 -8.70 5.40 4.54
C MET A 139 -7.89 5.37 5.84
N LYS A 140 -8.47 4.86 6.93
CA LYS A 140 -7.74 4.63 8.18
C LYS A 140 -6.58 3.66 7.95
N TYR A 141 -6.85 2.47 7.40
CA TYR A 141 -5.83 1.46 7.13
C TYR A 141 -4.75 1.95 6.17
N ALA A 142 -5.12 2.70 5.12
CA ALA A 142 -4.15 3.30 4.21
C ALA A 142 -3.25 4.32 4.92
N THR A 143 -3.79 5.07 5.88
CA THR A 143 -3.01 6.03 6.68
C THR A 143 -2.12 5.33 7.70
N GLU A 144 -2.60 4.28 8.37
CA GLU A 144 -1.82 3.41 9.27
C GLU A 144 -0.77 2.57 8.53
N SER A 145 -0.86 2.49 7.20
CA SER A 145 0.12 1.81 6.36
C SER A 145 1.21 2.76 5.84
N GLY A 146 1.19 4.04 6.24
CA GLY A 146 2.10 5.06 5.76
C GLY A 146 3.56 4.75 6.08
N PHE A 147 3.85 4.25 7.29
CA PHE A 147 5.19 3.87 7.72
C PHE A 147 5.77 2.78 6.81
N GLU A 148 5.02 1.77 6.41
CA GLU A 148 5.51 0.72 5.51
C GLU A 148 5.90 1.29 4.13
N VAL A 149 5.10 2.21 3.60
CA VAL A 149 5.40 2.89 2.32
C VAL A 149 6.67 3.73 2.45
N ILE A 150 6.78 4.53 3.51
CA ILE A 150 7.96 5.35 3.80
C ILE A 150 9.19 4.45 3.98
N HIS A 151 9.07 3.38 4.77
CA HIS A 151 10.12 2.42 5.04
C HIS A 151 10.65 1.80 3.75
N VAL A 152 9.77 1.29 2.89
CA VAL A 152 10.15 0.71 1.61
C VAL A 152 10.88 1.73 0.71
N ILE A 153 10.33 2.94 0.57
CA ILE A 153 10.93 3.98 -0.28
C ILE A 153 12.30 4.41 0.26
N THR A 154 12.38 4.75 1.55
CA THR A 154 13.63 5.18 2.19
C THR A 154 14.68 4.07 2.18
N ARG A 155 14.29 2.81 2.39
CA ARG A 155 15.21 1.66 2.36
C ARG A 155 15.75 1.40 0.97
N VAL A 156 14.93 1.48 -0.09
CA VAL A 156 15.42 1.34 -1.48
C VAL A 156 16.39 2.46 -1.82
N ILE A 157 16.00 3.72 -1.60
CA ILE A 157 16.83 4.88 -1.93
C ILE A 157 18.14 4.83 -1.13
N GLY A 158 18.06 4.61 0.19
CA GLY A 158 19.23 4.56 1.05
C GLY A 158 20.15 3.38 0.76
N SER A 159 19.62 2.21 0.42
CA SER A 159 20.44 1.06 0.01
C SER A 159 21.14 1.32 -1.34
N ILE A 160 20.47 1.95 -2.31
CA ILE A 160 21.10 2.34 -3.57
C ILE A 160 22.21 3.37 -3.32
N ILE A 161 21.98 4.37 -2.48
CA ILE A 161 23.01 5.35 -2.10
C ILE A 161 24.22 4.65 -1.45
N ALA A 162 23.98 3.73 -0.51
CA ALA A 162 25.04 2.97 0.13
C ALA A 162 25.80 2.08 -0.87
N LEU A 163 25.11 1.43 -1.80
CA LEU A 163 25.75 0.66 -2.88
C LEU A 163 26.58 1.55 -3.79
N VAL A 164 26.09 2.72 -4.19
CA VAL A 164 26.85 3.66 -5.02
C VAL A 164 28.11 4.14 -4.31
N TYR A 165 28.00 4.41 -3.01
CA TYR A 165 29.14 4.81 -2.17
C TYR A 165 30.19 3.70 -2.05
N LEU A 166 29.77 2.44 -1.89
CA LEU A 166 30.69 1.30 -1.79
C LEU A 166 31.31 0.92 -3.15
N MET A 167 30.47 0.87 -4.18
CA MET A 167 30.85 0.53 -5.56
C MET A 167 29.80 1.08 -6.52
N TRP A 168 30.08 2.20 -7.19
CA TRP A 168 29.14 2.86 -8.10
C TRP A 168 28.52 1.92 -9.15
N ALA A 169 29.28 0.93 -9.64
CA ALA A 169 28.82 -0.09 -10.57
C ALA A 169 27.73 -0.99 -9.96
N ALA A 170 27.76 -1.27 -8.65
CA ALA A 170 26.71 -2.01 -7.94
C ALA A 170 25.37 -1.26 -7.96
N GLY A 171 25.41 0.04 -7.64
CA GLY A 171 24.22 0.89 -7.66
C GLY A 171 23.60 0.96 -9.06
N PHE A 172 24.44 1.13 -10.09
CA PHE A 172 23.98 1.12 -11.48
C PHE A 172 23.37 -0.23 -11.89
N ALA A 173 24.04 -1.35 -11.57
CA ALA A 173 23.55 -2.69 -11.87
C ALA A 173 22.15 -2.95 -11.27
N VAL A 174 21.93 -2.52 -10.03
CA VAL A 174 20.62 -2.61 -9.35
C VAL A 174 19.55 -1.76 -10.03
N ILE A 175 19.86 -0.54 -10.46
CA ILE A 175 18.90 0.32 -11.15
C ILE A 175 18.50 -0.31 -12.49
N VAL A 176 19.47 -0.80 -13.27
CA VAL A 176 19.22 -1.42 -14.57
C VAL A 176 18.41 -2.70 -14.42
N SER A 177 18.84 -3.62 -13.55
CA SER A 177 18.16 -4.90 -13.36
C SER A 177 16.79 -4.73 -12.70
N GLY A 178 16.66 -3.81 -11.76
CA GLY A 178 15.39 -3.46 -11.13
C GLY A 178 14.41 -2.88 -12.15
N SER A 179 14.87 -1.99 -13.03
CA SER A 179 14.04 -1.45 -14.11
C SER A 179 13.58 -2.52 -15.09
N ALA A 180 14.46 -3.46 -15.45
CA ALA A 180 14.12 -4.61 -16.28
C ALA A 180 13.09 -5.53 -15.59
N ALA A 181 13.26 -5.80 -14.30
CA ALA A 181 12.32 -6.59 -13.51
C ALA A 181 10.94 -5.94 -13.45
N VAL A 182 10.88 -4.62 -13.20
CA VAL A 182 9.62 -3.85 -13.24
C VAL A 182 8.96 -3.93 -14.61
N ALA A 183 9.72 -3.78 -15.70
CA ALA A 183 9.18 -3.85 -17.05
C ALA A 183 8.52 -5.22 -17.32
N VAL A 184 9.18 -6.32 -16.94
CA VAL A 184 8.62 -7.69 -17.07
C VAL A 184 7.36 -7.85 -16.22
N ILE A 185 7.37 -7.36 -14.98
CA ILE A 185 6.18 -7.37 -14.11
C ILE A 185 5.02 -6.64 -14.76
N LEU A 186 5.23 -5.42 -15.27
CA LEU A 186 4.17 -4.62 -15.89
C LEU A 186 3.59 -5.30 -17.15
N LEU A 187 4.43 -5.99 -17.94
CA LEU A 187 3.96 -6.75 -19.10
C LEU A 187 3.07 -7.93 -18.69
N ILE A 188 3.47 -8.67 -17.64
CA ILE A 188 2.68 -9.82 -17.14
C ILE A 188 1.40 -9.33 -16.44
N ASP A 189 1.48 -8.27 -15.63
CA ASP A 189 0.33 -7.70 -14.93
C ASP A 189 -0.73 -7.19 -15.91
N LYS A 190 -0.34 -6.62 -17.06
CA LYS A 190 -1.30 -6.25 -18.11
C LYS A 190 -2.15 -7.43 -18.58
N TYR A 191 -1.56 -8.61 -18.73
CA TYR A 191 -2.29 -9.82 -19.09
C TYR A 191 -3.12 -10.35 -17.91
N LEU A 192 -2.54 -10.41 -16.70
CA LEU A 192 -3.22 -10.91 -15.50
C LEU A 192 -4.46 -10.07 -15.15
N VAL A 193 -4.36 -8.74 -15.20
CA VAL A 193 -5.49 -7.83 -14.90
C VAL A 193 -6.67 -8.12 -15.83
N ALA A 194 -6.44 -8.27 -17.14
CA ALA A 194 -7.49 -8.62 -18.08
C ALA A 194 -8.13 -9.98 -17.79
N GLN A 195 -7.33 -11.00 -17.40
CA GLN A 195 -7.87 -12.30 -17.00
C GLN A 195 -8.66 -12.24 -15.69
N TYR A 196 -8.19 -11.44 -14.71
CA TYR A 196 -8.89 -11.25 -13.45
C TYR A 196 -10.23 -10.53 -13.64
N GLU A 197 -10.33 -9.56 -14.55
CA GLU A 197 -11.62 -8.94 -14.88
C GLU A 197 -12.63 -9.95 -15.45
N VAL A 198 -12.20 -10.84 -16.33
CA VAL A 198 -13.05 -11.91 -16.88
C VAL A 198 -13.48 -12.87 -15.77
N LEU A 199 -12.54 -13.27 -14.91
CA LEU A 199 -12.79 -14.20 -13.81
C LEU A 199 -13.74 -13.59 -12.77
N ASN A 200 -13.54 -12.32 -12.40
CA ASN A 200 -14.42 -11.58 -11.48
C ASN A 200 -15.85 -11.48 -12.02
N LYS A 201 -16.04 -11.23 -13.33
CA LYS A 201 -17.38 -11.23 -13.95
C LYS A 201 -18.08 -12.59 -13.80
N ARG A 202 -17.34 -13.71 -13.86
CA ARG A 202 -17.91 -15.05 -13.68
C ARG A 202 -18.23 -15.34 -12.22
N PHE A 203 -17.34 -14.98 -11.29
CA PHE A 203 -17.63 -15.07 -9.86
C PHE A 203 -18.84 -14.23 -9.45
N ASN A 204 -18.98 -13.01 -9.98
CA ASN A 204 -20.15 -12.16 -9.72
C ASN A 204 -21.46 -12.82 -10.19
N LYS A 205 -21.45 -13.54 -11.31
CA LYS A 205 -22.63 -14.31 -11.76
C LYS A 205 -22.97 -15.46 -10.82
N ILE A 206 -21.96 -16.16 -10.29
CA ILE A 206 -22.17 -17.23 -9.30
C ILE A 206 -22.74 -16.64 -8.01
N ALA A 207 -22.17 -15.53 -7.52
CA ALA A 207 -22.67 -14.83 -6.33
C ALA A 207 -24.12 -14.35 -6.50
N ALA A 208 -24.48 -13.83 -7.68
CA ALA A 208 -25.85 -13.45 -7.98
C ALA A 208 -26.81 -14.64 -7.95
N SER A 209 -26.41 -15.82 -8.46
CA SER A 209 -27.23 -17.04 -8.35
C SER A 209 -27.39 -17.49 -6.90
N ILE A 210 -26.32 -17.47 -6.10
CA ILE A 210 -26.39 -17.79 -4.66
C ILE A 210 -27.37 -16.84 -3.95
N GLN A 211 -27.27 -15.53 -4.21
CA GLN A 211 -28.17 -14.54 -3.63
C GLN A 211 -29.63 -14.79 -4.01
N ASP A 212 -29.91 -15.16 -5.27
CA ASP A 212 -31.26 -15.51 -5.72
C ASP A 212 -31.82 -16.73 -4.97
N TYR A 213 -31.02 -17.80 -4.84
CA TYR A 213 -31.42 -18.98 -4.08
C TYR A 213 -31.69 -18.70 -2.60
N LEU A 214 -30.85 -17.87 -1.96
CA LEU A 214 -31.03 -17.51 -0.56
C LEU A 214 -32.23 -16.58 -0.33
N THR A 215 -32.46 -15.63 -1.25
CA THR A 215 -33.62 -14.74 -1.18
C THR A 215 -34.92 -15.53 -1.36
N ASN A 216 -34.90 -16.57 -2.20
CA ASN A 216 -36.02 -17.46 -2.47
C ASN A 216 -35.92 -18.81 -1.74
N VAL A 217 -35.28 -18.85 -0.57
CA VAL A 217 -34.99 -20.11 0.15
C VAL A 217 -36.24 -20.93 0.48
N GLY A 218 -37.36 -20.26 0.75
CA GLY A 218 -38.64 -20.93 0.99
C GLY A 218 -39.11 -21.77 -0.20
N THR A 219 -38.91 -21.29 -1.43
CA THR A 219 -39.21 -22.03 -2.66
C THR A 219 -38.24 -23.20 -2.85
N VAL A 220 -36.95 -22.98 -2.60
CA VAL A 220 -35.92 -24.03 -2.72
C VAL A 220 -36.25 -25.21 -1.80
N ILE A 221 -36.60 -24.94 -0.54
CA ILE A 221 -36.94 -25.98 0.45
C ILE A 221 -38.28 -26.64 0.10
N SER A 222 -39.31 -25.84 -0.22
CA SER A 222 -40.66 -26.37 -0.49
C SER A 222 -40.69 -27.30 -1.70
N LEU A 223 -39.82 -27.05 -2.70
CA LEU A 223 -39.68 -27.88 -3.90
C LEU A 223 -38.60 -28.97 -3.76
N ARG A 224 -37.94 -29.10 -2.60
CA ARG A 224 -36.86 -30.07 -2.33
C ARG A 224 -35.71 -29.97 -3.34
N LEU A 225 -35.27 -28.76 -3.66
CA LEU A 225 -34.24 -28.46 -4.67
C LEU A 225 -32.84 -28.24 -4.07
N GLU A 226 -32.64 -28.47 -2.78
CA GLU A 226 -31.41 -28.14 -2.06
C GLU A 226 -30.17 -28.77 -2.71
N GLU A 227 -30.22 -30.08 -2.98
CA GLU A 227 -29.12 -30.81 -3.61
C GLU A 227 -28.86 -30.30 -5.04
N ARG A 228 -29.92 -30.00 -5.80
CA ARG A 228 -29.80 -29.49 -7.17
C ARG A 228 -29.13 -28.12 -7.21
N VAL A 229 -29.57 -27.22 -6.34
CA VAL A 229 -29.01 -25.86 -6.22
C VAL A 229 -27.56 -25.92 -5.76
N SER A 230 -27.26 -26.75 -4.76
CA SER A 230 -25.90 -26.96 -4.27
C SER A 230 -24.99 -27.48 -5.39
N ASN A 231 -25.41 -28.52 -6.11
CA ASN A 231 -24.64 -29.10 -7.22
C ASN A 231 -24.46 -28.13 -8.38
N GLU A 232 -25.44 -27.26 -8.66
CA GLU A 232 -25.32 -26.23 -9.70
C GLU A 232 -24.25 -25.19 -9.33
N VAL A 233 -24.26 -24.70 -8.09
CA VAL A 233 -23.24 -23.75 -7.60
C VAL A 233 -21.85 -24.38 -7.62
N ASP A 234 -21.74 -25.63 -7.16
CA ASP A 234 -20.50 -26.40 -7.15
C ASP A 234 -19.92 -26.55 -8.57
N GLN A 235 -20.71 -27.09 -9.51
CA GLN A 235 -20.28 -27.27 -10.90
C GLN A 235 -19.92 -25.96 -11.59
N ARG A 236 -20.65 -24.87 -11.33
CA ARG A 236 -20.33 -23.55 -11.91
C ARG A 236 -19.01 -23.01 -11.36
N THR A 237 -18.72 -23.26 -10.10
CA THR A 237 -17.47 -22.85 -9.43
C THR A 237 -16.29 -23.67 -9.93
N ASP A 238 -16.44 -24.99 -10.00
CA ASP A 238 -15.41 -25.91 -10.48
C ASP A 238 -14.98 -25.64 -11.93
N ARG A 239 -15.91 -25.21 -12.78
CA ARG A 239 -15.60 -24.78 -14.15
C ARG A 239 -14.62 -23.62 -14.22
N LEU A 240 -14.43 -22.85 -13.15
CA LEU A 240 -13.47 -21.74 -13.07
C LEU A 240 -12.09 -22.18 -12.58
N HIS A 241 -11.95 -23.40 -12.04
CA HIS A 241 -10.71 -23.88 -11.43
C HIS A 241 -9.53 -23.79 -12.41
N LYS A 242 -9.74 -24.20 -13.66
CA LYS A 242 -8.70 -24.18 -14.70
C LYS A 242 -8.19 -22.76 -14.97
N GLU A 243 -9.06 -21.77 -15.08
CA GLU A 243 -8.67 -20.38 -15.28
C GLU A 243 -7.97 -19.79 -14.05
N VAL A 244 -8.46 -20.10 -12.84
CA VAL A 244 -7.83 -19.69 -11.57
C VAL A 244 -6.39 -20.20 -11.52
N VAL A 245 -6.19 -21.50 -11.75
CA VAL A 245 -4.87 -22.14 -11.73
C VAL A 245 -3.97 -21.57 -12.82
N ARG A 246 -4.48 -21.35 -14.04
CA ARG A 246 -3.69 -20.75 -15.13
C ARG A 246 -3.21 -19.33 -14.79
N ASN A 247 -4.08 -18.53 -14.19
CA ASN A 247 -3.71 -17.19 -13.73
C ASN A 247 -2.69 -17.26 -12.59
N ALA A 248 -2.84 -18.21 -11.67
CA ALA A 248 -1.88 -18.44 -10.60
C ALA A 248 -0.51 -18.84 -11.16
N MET A 249 -0.42 -19.79 -12.10
CA MET A 249 0.84 -20.16 -12.75
C MET A 249 1.53 -18.96 -13.42
N THR A 250 0.75 -18.10 -14.08
CA THR A 250 1.28 -16.88 -14.71
C THR A 250 1.82 -15.89 -13.67
N ASN A 251 1.12 -15.75 -12.54
CA ASN A 251 1.57 -14.94 -11.40
C ASN A 251 2.81 -15.53 -10.72
N GLU A 252 2.93 -16.85 -10.60
CA GLU A 252 4.14 -17.51 -10.09
C GLU A 252 5.32 -17.31 -11.03
N PHE A 253 5.10 -17.38 -12.35
CA PHE A 253 6.14 -17.08 -13.33
C PHE A 253 6.65 -15.63 -13.24
N LYS A 254 5.75 -14.68 -12.92
CA LYS A 254 6.11 -13.28 -12.64
C LYS A 254 7.08 -13.18 -11.45
N TRP A 255 6.75 -13.82 -10.33
CA TRP A 255 7.60 -13.80 -9.14
C TRP A 255 8.90 -14.55 -9.33
N PHE A 256 8.87 -15.67 -10.05
CA PHE A 256 10.06 -16.38 -10.48
C PHE A 256 10.98 -15.44 -11.26
N SER A 257 10.47 -14.75 -12.28
CA SER A 257 11.25 -13.82 -13.10
C SER A 257 11.88 -12.70 -12.27
N ALA A 258 11.10 -12.05 -11.41
CA ALA A 258 11.60 -11.03 -10.49
C ALA A 258 12.72 -11.55 -9.58
N SER A 259 12.56 -12.77 -9.04
CA SER A 259 13.57 -13.39 -8.17
C SER A 259 14.87 -13.72 -8.88
N ARG A 260 14.79 -14.14 -10.15
CA ARG A 260 15.98 -14.38 -10.95
C ARG A 260 16.71 -13.09 -11.25
N PHE A 261 16.03 -11.99 -11.57
CA PHE A 261 16.69 -10.68 -11.73
C PHE A 261 17.44 -10.24 -10.48
N VAL A 262 16.80 -10.32 -9.30
CA VAL A 262 17.42 -9.95 -8.02
C VAL A 262 18.65 -10.84 -7.74
N GLN A 263 18.50 -12.16 -7.86
CA GLN A 263 19.58 -13.11 -7.58
C GLN A 263 20.77 -12.97 -8.55
N LEU A 264 20.50 -12.80 -9.84
CA LEU A 264 21.55 -12.60 -10.86
C LEU A 264 22.29 -11.27 -10.63
N THR A 265 21.58 -10.22 -10.22
CA THR A 265 22.21 -8.95 -9.86
C THR A 265 23.10 -9.10 -8.64
N GLN A 266 22.62 -9.80 -7.60
CA GLN A 266 23.39 -10.05 -6.39
C GLN A 266 24.71 -10.77 -6.70
N ILE A 267 24.66 -11.90 -7.42
CA ILE A 267 25.86 -12.68 -7.69
C ILE A 267 26.81 -11.99 -8.68
N SER A 268 26.28 -11.29 -9.69
CA SER A 268 27.12 -10.56 -10.66
C SER A 268 27.84 -9.38 -10.03
N VAL A 269 27.18 -8.63 -9.14
CA VAL A 269 27.81 -7.53 -8.41
C VAL A 269 28.88 -8.05 -7.45
N LEU A 270 28.61 -9.13 -6.72
CA LEU A 270 29.60 -9.73 -5.82
C LEU A 270 30.80 -10.30 -6.57
N TYR A 271 30.56 -11.04 -7.66
CA TYR A 271 31.63 -11.58 -8.50
C TYR A 271 32.44 -10.45 -9.15
N GLY A 272 31.77 -9.42 -9.67
CA GLY A 272 32.42 -8.24 -10.25
C GLY A 272 33.30 -7.51 -9.25
N TYR A 273 32.85 -7.35 -8.00
CA TYR A 273 33.66 -6.79 -6.91
C TYR A 273 34.93 -7.62 -6.67
N LEU A 274 34.79 -8.95 -6.53
CA LEU A 274 35.93 -9.84 -6.30
C LEU A 274 36.93 -9.79 -7.47
N TYR A 275 36.44 -9.79 -8.70
CA TYR A 275 37.28 -9.72 -9.90
C TYR A 275 38.08 -8.41 -9.98
N VAL A 276 37.44 -7.26 -9.67
CA VAL A 276 38.13 -5.95 -9.67
C VAL A 276 39.17 -5.88 -8.57
N MET A 277 38.88 -6.41 -7.36
CA MET A 277 39.81 -6.37 -6.24
C MET A 277 41.03 -7.26 -6.46
N GLU A 278 40.82 -8.46 -7.04
CA GLU A 278 41.89 -9.37 -7.44
C GLU A 278 42.77 -8.74 -8.52
N GLY A 279 42.17 -8.14 -9.56
CA GLY A 279 42.93 -7.49 -10.64
C GLY A 279 43.69 -6.22 -10.20
N ALA A 280 43.34 -5.64 -9.05
CA ALA A 280 44.00 -4.48 -8.47
C ALA A 280 45.05 -4.84 -7.40
N ASP A 281 45.30 -6.13 -7.13
CA ASP A 281 46.15 -6.62 -6.02
C ASP A 281 45.77 -6.01 -4.65
N THR A 282 44.48 -5.71 -4.48
CA THR A 282 43.95 -5.13 -3.25
C THR A 282 43.39 -6.22 -2.33
N ALA A 283 43.69 -6.14 -1.04
CA ALA A 283 43.20 -7.11 -0.07
C ALA A 283 41.67 -7.10 0.01
N ILE A 284 41.04 -8.26 -0.20
CA ILE A 284 39.59 -8.42 -0.11
C ILE A 284 39.16 -8.44 1.35
N GLU A 285 38.45 -7.40 1.76
CA GLU A 285 37.81 -7.30 3.07
C GLU A 285 36.48 -8.05 3.10
N PHE A 286 36.36 -9.07 3.95
CA PHE A 286 35.16 -9.90 4.07
C PHE A 286 33.93 -9.09 4.50
N GLY A 287 34.12 -8.07 5.34
CA GLY A 287 33.05 -7.17 5.76
C GLY A 287 32.50 -6.29 4.64
N THR A 288 33.33 -5.92 3.66
CA THR A 288 32.87 -5.16 2.48
C THR A 288 32.01 -6.03 1.58
N VAL A 289 32.41 -7.29 1.36
CA VAL A 289 31.61 -8.30 0.64
C VAL A 289 30.26 -8.51 1.33
N PHE A 290 30.25 -8.68 2.66
CA PHE A 290 29.02 -8.80 3.44
C PHE A 290 28.12 -7.57 3.29
N THR A 291 28.69 -6.37 3.39
CA THR A 291 27.94 -5.11 3.31
C THR A 291 27.28 -4.94 1.95
N LEU A 292 28.01 -5.22 0.86
CA LEU A 292 27.48 -5.22 -0.50
C LEU A 292 26.32 -6.22 -0.63
N TRP A 293 26.54 -7.48 -0.22
CA TRP A 293 25.50 -8.51 -0.25
C TRP A 293 24.25 -8.09 0.54
N ARG A 294 24.44 -7.51 1.72
CA ARG A 294 23.33 -7.08 2.57
C ARG A 294 22.52 -5.97 1.93
N TYR A 295 23.15 -4.92 1.39
CA TYR A 295 22.41 -3.86 0.70
C TYR A 295 21.72 -4.35 -0.58
N LEU A 296 22.35 -5.24 -1.35
CA LEU A 296 21.69 -5.87 -2.51
C LEU A 296 20.45 -6.67 -2.08
N THR A 297 20.53 -7.37 -0.94
CA THR A 297 19.40 -8.10 -0.35
C THR A 297 18.31 -7.15 0.15
N LEU A 298 18.68 -6.06 0.82
CA LEU A 298 17.74 -5.03 1.30
C LEU A 298 16.92 -4.42 0.16
N VAL A 299 17.52 -4.16 -1.00
CA VAL A 299 16.81 -3.66 -2.19
C VAL A 299 15.82 -4.71 -2.71
N GLY A 300 16.26 -5.96 -2.85
CA GLY A 300 15.41 -7.07 -3.30
C GLY A 300 14.19 -7.28 -2.39
N GLU A 301 14.40 -7.34 -1.07
CA GLU A 301 13.32 -7.47 -0.08
C GLU A 301 12.33 -6.30 -0.17
N SER A 302 12.85 -5.08 -0.29
CA SER A 302 12.01 -3.87 -0.38
C SER A 302 11.17 -3.86 -1.67
N PHE A 303 11.70 -4.40 -2.76
CA PHE A 303 10.97 -4.56 -4.01
C PHE A 303 9.74 -5.48 -3.87
N TYR A 304 9.92 -6.65 -3.25
CA TYR A 304 8.80 -7.56 -2.96
C TYR A 304 7.78 -6.93 -2.03
N HIS A 305 8.26 -6.27 -0.96
CA HIS A 305 7.38 -5.60 -0.02
C HIS A 305 6.58 -4.47 -0.70
N PHE A 306 7.23 -3.69 -1.57
CA PHE A 306 6.57 -2.64 -2.35
C PHE A 306 5.45 -3.18 -3.23
N THR A 307 5.73 -4.25 -3.99
CA THR A 307 4.79 -4.83 -4.95
C THR A 307 3.56 -5.42 -4.27
N TRP A 308 3.75 -6.11 -3.14
CA TRP A 308 2.63 -6.56 -2.30
C TRP A 308 1.81 -5.38 -1.78
N LYS A 309 2.50 -4.39 -1.18
CA LYS A 309 1.85 -3.23 -0.58
C LYS A 309 1.09 -2.38 -1.59
N TYR A 310 1.63 -2.26 -2.81
CA TYR A 310 0.98 -1.55 -3.90
C TYR A 310 -0.40 -2.17 -4.23
N GLY A 311 -0.50 -3.50 -4.31
CA GLY A 311 -1.77 -4.19 -4.53
C GLY A 311 -2.80 -3.90 -3.44
N GLU A 312 -2.37 -3.93 -2.17
CA GLU A 312 -3.22 -3.57 -1.03
C GLU A 312 -3.72 -2.12 -1.12
N LEU A 313 -2.83 -1.17 -1.41
CA LEU A 313 -3.18 0.25 -1.55
C LEU A 313 -4.13 0.51 -2.72
N VAL A 314 -3.98 -0.22 -3.84
CA VAL A 314 -4.92 -0.14 -4.97
C VAL A 314 -6.31 -0.59 -4.52
N MET A 315 -6.42 -1.70 -3.78
CA MET A 315 -7.70 -2.17 -3.24
C MET A 315 -8.32 -1.18 -2.23
N LEU A 316 -7.52 -0.61 -1.32
CA LEU A 316 -8.02 0.39 -0.37
C LEU A 316 -8.51 1.65 -1.11
N ASN A 317 -7.79 2.06 -2.16
CA ASN A 317 -8.15 3.19 -2.99
C ASN A 317 -9.48 3.00 -3.74
N THR A 318 -9.82 1.79 -4.22
CA THR A 318 -11.12 1.58 -4.88
C THR A 318 -12.28 1.80 -3.91
N ARG A 319 -12.12 1.39 -2.64
CA ARG A 319 -13.12 1.63 -1.58
C ARG A 319 -13.24 3.10 -1.22
N VAL A 320 -12.13 3.83 -1.16
CA VAL A 320 -12.14 5.30 -0.92
C VAL A 320 -12.79 6.05 -2.08
N ARG A 321 -12.58 5.60 -3.32
CA ARG A 321 -13.20 6.20 -4.51
C ARG A 321 -14.70 5.95 -4.60
N ALA A 322 -15.19 4.85 -4.02
CA ALA A 322 -16.61 4.50 -4.05
C ALA A 322 -17.51 5.63 -3.50
N VAL A 323 -17.02 6.44 -2.55
CA VAL A 323 -17.78 7.55 -1.96
C VAL A 323 -17.59 8.90 -2.67
N GLU A 324 -16.82 8.99 -3.75
CA GLU A 324 -16.63 10.24 -4.51
C GLU A 324 -17.95 10.75 -5.09
N HIS A 325 -18.86 9.85 -5.48
CA HIS A 325 -20.18 10.21 -6.01
C HIS A 325 -21.04 11.00 -5.00
N ILE A 326 -20.81 10.82 -3.68
CA ILE A 326 -21.49 11.58 -2.62
C ILE A 326 -21.02 13.03 -2.65
N ASP A 327 -19.72 13.26 -2.83
CA ASP A 327 -19.14 14.61 -2.93
C ASP A 327 -19.61 15.32 -4.21
N GLU A 328 -19.62 14.59 -5.33
CA GLU A 328 -20.13 15.10 -6.61
C GLU A 328 -21.62 15.46 -6.53
N SER A 329 -22.43 14.60 -5.90
CA SER A 329 -23.86 14.84 -5.72
C SER A 329 -24.09 16.03 -4.79
N TYR A 330 -23.34 16.15 -3.70
CA TYR A 330 -23.43 17.27 -2.78
C TYR A 330 -23.14 18.59 -3.49
N GLN A 331 -22.05 18.67 -4.24
CA GLN A 331 -21.68 19.89 -4.98
C GLN A 331 -22.69 20.27 -6.08
N LYS A 332 -23.38 19.28 -6.67
CA LYS A 332 -24.37 19.51 -7.73
C LYS A 332 -25.77 19.87 -7.20
N LEU A 333 -26.17 19.27 -6.08
CA LEU A 333 -27.56 19.30 -5.59
C LEU A 333 -27.76 20.19 -4.37
N VAL A 334 -26.69 20.50 -3.64
CA VAL A 334 -26.73 21.41 -2.50
C VAL A 334 -26.13 22.73 -2.94
N THR A 335 -26.99 23.65 -3.36
CA THR A 335 -26.61 25.05 -3.56
C THR A 335 -26.46 25.74 -2.21
N ASP A 336 -25.47 26.63 -2.08
CA ASP A 336 -25.38 27.58 -0.98
C ASP A 336 -26.47 28.67 -1.18
N GLU A 337 -27.74 28.27 -1.26
CA GLU A 337 -28.81 29.25 -1.09
C GLU A 337 -28.75 29.75 0.36
N PRO A 338 -28.71 31.07 0.59
CA PRO A 338 -28.75 31.59 1.94
C PRO A 338 -29.99 31.02 2.62
N ASP A 339 -29.88 30.62 3.89
CA ASP A 339 -31.04 30.28 4.71
C ASP A 339 -32.02 31.45 4.62
N LEU A 340 -33.02 31.33 3.73
CA LEU A 340 -34.09 32.30 3.55
C LEU A 340 -35.00 32.11 4.76
N LEU A 341 -34.56 32.69 5.89
CA LEU A 341 -35.40 32.85 7.06
C LEU A 341 -36.64 33.62 6.61
N LEU A 342 -37.81 33.01 6.82
CA LEU A 342 -39.08 33.68 6.57
C LEU A 342 -39.07 35.02 7.35
N PRO A 343 -39.53 36.12 6.75
CA PRO A 343 -39.60 37.40 7.44
C PRO A 343 -40.35 37.28 8.77
N GLN A 344 -39.90 38.00 9.81
CA GLN A 344 -40.67 38.08 11.06
C GLN A 344 -42.06 38.65 10.78
N GLY A 345 -43.11 37.95 11.20
CA GLY A 345 -44.50 38.35 10.98
C GLY A 345 -45.14 37.83 9.68
N TRP A 346 -44.61 36.78 9.07
CA TRP A 346 -45.30 36.10 7.97
C TRP A 346 -46.63 35.51 8.45
N GLU A 347 -47.70 35.69 7.67
CA GLU A 347 -49.05 35.20 8.02
C GLU A 347 -49.60 34.19 7.00
N THR A 348 -49.23 34.33 5.74
CA THR A 348 -49.79 33.51 4.64
C THR A 348 -48.72 33.06 3.66
N LEU A 349 -48.74 31.77 3.33
CA LEU A 349 -47.95 31.14 2.28
C LEU A 349 -48.91 30.67 1.18
N GLU A 350 -48.74 31.17 -0.05
CA GLU A 350 -49.59 30.82 -1.18
C GLU A 350 -48.77 30.12 -2.27
N ILE A 351 -49.22 28.95 -2.71
CA ILE A 351 -48.60 28.18 -3.80
C ILE A 351 -49.58 28.24 -4.99
N ARG A 352 -49.14 28.81 -6.11
CA ARG A 352 -49.94 28.92 -7.34
C ARG A 352 -49.35 28.07 -8.46
N ASN A 353 -50.21 27.41 -9.23
CA ASN A 353 -49.84 26.64 -10.43
C ASN A 353 -48.78 25.56 -10.20
N LEU A 354 -48.88 24.81 -9.10
CA LEU A 354 -47.98 23.68 -8.84
C LEU A 354 -48.36 22.49 -9.74
N SER A 355 -47.41 22.01 -10.53
CA SER A 355 -47.53 20.80 -11.35
C SER A 355 -46.32 19.90 -11.09
N PHE A 356 -46.53 18.60 -10.84
CA PHE A 356 -45.49 17.62 -10.53
C PHE A 356 -45.23 16.66 -11.68
#